data_AF-A6IF84-F1
#
_entry.id   AF-A6IF84-F1
#
_cell.length_a   1.000
_cell.length_b   1.000
_cell.length_c   1.000
_cell.angle_alpha   90.00
_cell.angle_beta   90.00
_cell.angle_gamma   90.00
#
_symmetry.space_group_name_H-M   'P 1'
#
loop_
_entity.id
_entity.type
_entity.pdbx_description
1 polymer ?
#
loop_
_entity_poly.entity_id
_entity_poly.type
_entity_poly.pdbx_seq_one_letter_code
_entity_poly.pdbx_strand_id
1 'polypeptide(L)' 'MATTPDAAFEALMNGVTSWDLPKEFTPSELLLIGEAAFPVMVNDKGQVLIAASFYGQGRLVVLSHE' A
#
# COMPACT_ATOMS: atom_id res chain seq x y z
N MET A 1 -3.03 -4.16 21.19
CA MET A 1 -1.85 -3.31 20.91
C MET A 1 -2.06 -2.79 19.50
N ALA A 2 -2.11 -1.48 19.28
CA ALA A 2 -2.27 -0.95 17.93
C ALA A 2 -1.04 -1.36 17.10
N THR A 3 -1.26 -2.00 15.95
CA THR A 3 -0.17 -2.36 15.03
C THR A 3 0.35 -1.06 14.41
N THR A 4 1.67 -0.81 14.52
CA THR A 4 2.27 0.34 13.85
C THR A 4 2.30 0.13 12.33
N PRO A 5 2.27 1.19 11.52
CA PRO A 5 2.40 1.08 10.07
C PRO A 5 3.62 0.25 9.63
N ASP A 6 4.77 0.43 10.28
CA ASP A 6 5.99 -0.32 9.94
C ASP A 6 5.85 -1.82 10.20
N ALA A 7 5.34 -2.20 11.39
CA ALA A 7 5.12 -3.62 11.71
C ALA A 7 4.06 -4.25 10.80
N ALA A 8 3.08 -3.46 10.37
CA ALA A 8 2.07 -3.87 9.42
C ALA A 8 2.65 -4.10 8.02
N PHE A 9 3.51 -3.20 7.56
CA PHE A 9 4.20 -3.29 6.29
C PHE A 9 5.10 -4.53 6.26
N GLU A 10 5.92 -4.75 7.29
CA GLU A 10 6.78 -5.94 7.38
C GLU A 10 5.94 -7.23 7.35
N ALA A 11 4.83 -7.27 8.08
CA ALA A 11 3.93 -8.42 8.06
C ALA A 11 3.24 -8.62 6.70
N LEU A 12 2.86 -7.53 6.01
CA LEU A 12 2.23 -7.56 4.71
C LEU A 12 3.20 -8.02 3.60
N MET A 13 4.46 -7.58 3.69
CA MET A 13 5.51 -7.86 2.71
C MET A 13 6.22 -9.20 2.93
N ASN A 14 5.99 -9.86 4.06
CA ASN A 14 6.59 -11.15 4.36
C ASN A 14 6.28 -12.19 3.27
N GLY A 15 7.31 -12.63 2.55
CA GLY A 15 7.20 -13.61 1.46
C GLY A 15 6.84 -13.03 0.09
N VAL A 16 6.58 -11.71 -0.01
CA VAL A 16 6.36 -11.04 -1.30
C VAL A 16 7.72 -10.70 -1.92
N THR A 17 8.03 -11.33 -3.05
CA THR A 17 9.33 -11.15 -3.74
C THR A 17 9.25 -10.37 -5.04
N SER A 18 8.06 -10.29 -5.65
CA SER A 18 7.83 -9.63 -6.94
C SER A 18 6.35 -9.29 -7.12
N TRP A 19 6.09 -8.34 -8.01
CA TRP A 19 4.75 -7.93 -8.39
C TRP A 19 4.47 -8.36 -9.84
N ASP A 20 3.38 -9.09 -10.05
CA ASP A 20 2.89 -9.43 -11.38
C ASP A 20 1.77 -8.46 -11.76
N LEU A 21 2.18 -7.31 -12.31
CA LEU A 21 1.26 -6.26 -12.76
C LEU A 21 0.97 -6.41 -14.26
N PRO A 22 -0.27 -6.13 -14.71
CA PRO A 22 -0.59 -6.12 -16.14
C PRO A 22 0.33 -5.18 -16.92
N LYS A 23 0.61 -5.53 -18.18
CA LYS A 23 1.41 -4.67 -19.07
C LYS A 23 0.76 -3.32 -19.33
N GLU A 24 -0.56 -3.29 -19.39
CA GLU A 24 -1.37 -2.07 -19.57
C GLU A 24 -1.92 -1.60 -18.21
N PHE A 25 -1.02 -1.44 -17.24
CA PHE A 25 -1.38 -0.91 -15.92
C PHE A 25 -1.16 0.60 -15.88
N THR A 26 -2.26 1.37 -15.81
CA THR A 26 -2.26 2.83 -15.70
C THR A 26 -2.76 3.25 -14.31
N PRO A 27 -1.93 3.18 -13.26
CA PRO A 27 -2.33 3.60 -11.93
C PRO A 27 -2.37 5.12 -11.81
N SER A 28 -3.32 5.61 -11.02
CA SER A 28 -3.31 6.98 -10.51
C SER A 28 -2.49 7.08 -9.22
N GLU A 29 -1.98 8.25 -8.90
CA GLU A 29 -1.32 8.47 -7.60
C GLU A 29 -2.34 8.43 -6.45
N LEU A 30 -2.04 7.66 -5.41
CA LEU A 30 -2.80 7.66 -4.16
C LEU A 30 -2.29 8.74 -3.22
N LEU A 31 -3.16 9.66 -2.80
CA LEU A 31 -2.88 10.61 -1.73
C LEU A 31 -3.25 9.99 -0.37
N LEU A 32 -2.26 9.80 0.49
CA LEU A 32 -2.47 9.22 1.82
C LEU A 32 -2.80 10.30 2.84
N ILE A 33 -3.85 10.07 3.62
CA ILE A 33 -4.32 10.97 4.68
C ILE A 33 -4.47 10.16 5.97
N GLY A 34 -3.99 10.74 7.06
CA GLY A 34 -4.07 10.16 8.40
C GLY A 34 -2.88 9.26 8.76
N GLU A 35 -2.58 9.18 10.04
CA GLU A 35 -1.36 8.54 10.57
C GLU A 35 -1.32 7.01 10.43
N ALA A 36 -2.47 6.38 10.19
CA ALA A 36 -2.58 4.94 10.02
C ALA A 36 -2.37 4.46 8.57
N ALA A 37 -2.35 5.38 7.60
CA ALA A 37 -2.16 5.07 6.19
C ALA A 37 -0.66 5.05 5.84
N PHE A 38 -0.22 4.05 5.08
CA PHE A 38 1.18 3.89 4.69
C PHE A 38 1.32 3.35 3.26
N PRO A 39 2.42 3.70 2.56
CA PRO A 39 2.68 3.20 1.23
C PRO A 39 3.08 1.71 1.28
N VAL A 40 2.64 0.96 0.28
CA VAL A 40 3.05 -0.44 0.03
C VAL A 40 3.90 -0.54 -1.23
N MET A 41 3.54 0.21 -2.27
CA MET A 41 4.30 0.32 -3.51
C MET A 41 4.43 1.78 -3.92
N VAL A 42 5.66 2.20 -4.17
CA VAL A 42 6.02 3.52 -4.71
C VAL A 42 6.76 3.31 -6.02
N ASN A 43 6.39 4.05 -7.07
CA ASN A 43 7.08 3.97 -8.35
C ASN A 43 8.39 4.78 -8.36
N ASP A 44 9.11 4.72 -9.47
CA ASP A 44 10.35 5.46 -9.71
C ASP A 44 10.19 6.99 -9.69
N LYS A 45 8.96 7.49 -9.87
CA LYS A 45 8.58 8.90 -9.77
C LYS A 45 8.20 9.33 -8.35
N GLY A 46 8.24 8.43 -7.37
CA GLY A 46 7.88 8.72 -5.98
C GLY A 46 6.36 8.70 -5.71
N GLN A 47 5.54 8.22 -6.64
CA GLN A 47 4.09 8.17 -6.50
C GLN A 47 3.67 6.87 -5.83
N VAL A 48 2.72 6.95 -4.89
CA VAL A 48 2.15 5.78 -4.22
C VAL A 48 1.10 5.13 -5.14
N LEU A 49 1.29 3.85 -5.47
CA LEU A 49 0.39 3.08 -6.34
C LEU A 49 -0.43 2.04 -5.55
N ILE A 50 0.17 1.51 -4.49
CA ILE A 50 -0.49 0.63 -3.52
C ILE A 50 -0.29 1.23 -2.14
N ALA A 51 -1.37 1.27 -1.36
CA ALA A 51 -1.34 1.72 0.01
C ALA A 51 -2.13 0.78 0.91
N ALA A 52 -1.85 0.83 2.20
CA ALA A 52 -2.58 0.10 3.21
C ALA A 52 -2.91 1.01 4.40
N SER A 53 -3.95 0.63 5.14
CA SER A 53 -4.38 1.35 6.34
C SER A 53 -5.20 0.44 7.26
N PHE A 54 -5.58 1.01 8.39
CA PHE A 54 -6.41 0.39 9.41
C PHE A 54 -7.66 1.23 9.68
N TYR A 55 -8.78 0.56 9.88
CA TYR A 55 -10.02 1.20 10.36
C TYR A 55 -10.65 0.33 11.45
N GLY A 56 -10.52 0.76 12.71
CA GLY A 56 -10.86 -0.08 13.86
C GLY A 56 -9.99 -1.34 13.89
N GLN A 57 -10.63 -2.52 13.81
CA GLN A 57 -9.93 -3.81 13.64
C GLN A 57 -9.81 -4.25 12.17
N GLY A 58 -10.39 -3.48 11.25
CA GLY A 58 -10.30 -3.71 9.82
C GLY A 58 -8.92 -3.37 9.27
N ARG A 59 -8.52 -4.10 8.23
CA ARG A 59 -7.29 -3.92 7.47
C ARG A 59 -7.67 -3.74 6.01
N LEU A 60 -7.10 -2.76 5.34
CA LEU A 60 -7.36 -2.47 3.93
C LEU A 60 -6.06 -2.32 3.15
N VAL A 61 -6.07 -2.81 1.91
CA VAL A 61 -5.03 -2.59 0.90
C VAL A 61 -5.74 -2.07 -0.35
N VAL A 62 -5.22 -1.00 -0.94
CA VAL A 62 -5.79 -0.32 -2.11
C VAL A 62 -4.73 -0.28 -3.20
N LEU A 63 -5.11 -0.70 -4.40
CA LEU A 63 -4.37 -0.48 -5.65
C LEU A 63 -5.16 0.54 -6.46
N SER A 64 -4.51 1.60 -6.94
CA SER A 64 -5.17 2.53 -7.86
C SER A 64 -5.28 1.93 -9.26
N HIS A 65 -6.38 2.26 -9.94
CA HIS A 65 -6.62 1.91 -11.33
C HIS A 65 -7.60 2.93 -11.94
N GLU A 66 -7.49 3.18 -13.24
CA GLU A 66 -8.43 4.00 -14.03
C GLU A 66 -9.60 3.17 -14.60
#